data_AF-A0A8D2NNM0-F1
#
_entry.id   AF-A0A8D2NNM0-F1
#
_cell.length_a   1.000
_cell.length_b   1.000
_cell.length_c   1.000
_cell.angle_alpha   90.00
_cell.angle_beta   90.00
_cell.angle_gamma   90.00
#
_symmetry.space_group_name_H-M   'P 1'
#
loop_
_entity.id
_entity.type
_entity.pdbx_description
1 polymer ?
#
loop_
_entity_poly.entity_id
_entity_poly.type
_entity_poly.pdbx_seq_one_letter_code
_entity_poly.pdbx_strand_id
1 'polypeptide(L)'
;MYYGPATWANDGSWGYRTPVYLLNRLIRLQAVVEVVSNHTSDALELLAKQHSQMRAFVYQNQLALDYLLAEEGGVCGRFNESECCIEIDDYGETIKGLAQEIKKVAHVPVQKWNSILQGRKIL
;
A
#
# COMPACT_ATOMS: atom_id res chain seq x y z
N MET A 1 2.44 21.60 14.47
CA MET A 1 1.77 22.57 13.57
C MET A 1 0.26 22.40 13.77
N TYR A 2 -0.36 23.25 14.60
CA TYR A 2 -1.77 23.12 14.98
C TYR A 2 -2.63 23.87 13.94
N TYR A 3 -3.36 23.14 13.11
CA TYR A 3 -4.31 23.75 12.18
C TYR A 3 -5.52 24.25 12.99
N GLY A 4 -5.70 25.57 13.05
CA GLY A 4 -6.88 26.19 13.67
C GLY A 4 -8.17 25.89 12.89
N PRO A 5 -9.35 26.13 13.50
CA PRO A 5 -10.64 25.89 12.87
C PRO A 5 -10.78 26.69 11.56
N ALA A 6 -11.37 26.10 10.53
CA ALA A 6 -11.65 26.81 9.29
C ALA A 6 -12.70 27.90 9.53
N THR A 7 -12.31 29.18 9.48
CA THR A 7 -13.20 30.33 9.58
C THR A 7 -13.52 30.89 8.19
N TRP A 8 -14.79 31.21 7.94
CA TRP A 8 -15.27 31.77 6.67
C TRP A 8 -15.47 33.29 6.83
N ALA A 9 -14.84 34.10 5.97
CA ALA A 9 -15.03 35.56 5.98
C ALA A 9 -16.23 35.94 5.09
N ASN A 10 -17.14 36.78 5.61
CA ASN A 10 -18.36 37.22 4.91
C ASN A 10 -18.13 38.32 3.86
N ASP A 11 -16.88 38.74 3.63
CA ASP A 11 -16.52 40.00 2.96
C ASP A 11 -16.31 39.89 1.44
N GLY A 12 -16.61 38.75 0.82
CA GLY A 12 -16.52 38.63 -0.64
C GLY A 12 -15.11 38.34 -1.19
N SER A 13 -14.08 38.24 -0.33
CA SER A 13 -12.69 37.97 -0.71
C SER A 13 -12.44 36.48 -1.05
N TRP A 14 -13.29 35.93 -1.93
CA TRP A 14 -13.42 34.51 -2.22
C TRP A 14 -12.43 34.02 -3.29
N GLY A 15 -11.14 34.10 -3.00
CA GLY A 15 -10.11 33.38 -3.77
C GLY A 15 -10.28 31.85 -3.67
N TYR A 16 -9.20 31.13 -3.38
CA TYR A 16 -9.18 29.66 -3.28
C TYR A 16 -9.98 29.04 -2.09
N ARG A 17 -10.85 29.79 -1.40
CA ARG A 17 -11.57 29.37 -0.18
C ARG A 17 -13.09 29.29 -0.33
N THR A 18 -13.64 29.19 -1.54
CA THR A 18 -15.07 28.91 -1.68
C THR A 18 -15.38 27.44 -1.32
N PRO A 19 -16.52 27.15 -0.68
CA PRO A 19 -16.91 25.77 -0.37
C PRO A 19 -16.92 24.86 -1.62
N VAL A 20 -17.37 25.36 -2.76
CA VAL A 20 -17.38 24.64 -4.05
C VAL A 20 -15.96 24.33 -4.53
N TYR A 21 -15.04 25.28 -4.42
CA TYR A 21 -13.64 25.08 -4.83
C TYR A 21 -12.93 24.04 -3.96
N LEU A 22 -13.11 24.12 -2.63
CA LEU A 22 -12.52 23.18 -1.68
C LEU A 22 -13.09 21.77 -1.86
N LEU A 23 -14.40 21.65 -2.09
CA LEU A 23 -15.03 20.37 -2.38
C LEU A 23 -14.47 19.71 -3.64
N ASN A 24 -14.32 20.48 -4.73
CA ASN A 24 -13.71 19.98 -5.97
C ASN A 24 -12.27 19.49 -5.77
N ARG A 25 -11.48 20.15 -4.91
CA ARG A 25 -10.14 19.70 -4.55
C ARG A 25 -10.16 18.41 -3.73
N LEU A 26 -11.05 18.30 -2.74
CA LEU A 26 -11.17 17.10 -1.92
C LEU A 26 -11.58 15.88 -2.75
N ILE A 27 -12.55 16.02 -3.66
CA ILE A 27 -12.96 14.94 -4.57
C ILE A 27 -11.79 14.48 -5.45
N ARG A 28 -11.00 15.42 -5.98
CA ARG A 28 -9.79 15.09 -6.76
C ARG A 28 -8.74 14.38 -5.93
N LEU A 29 -8.47 14.86 -4.71
CA LEU A 29 -7.52 14.23 -3.80
C LEU A 29 -7.96 12.81 -3.43
N GLN A 30 -9.25 12.62 -3.18
CA GLN A 30 -9.82 11.31 -2.88
C GLN A 30 -9.63 10.32 -4.05
N ALA A 31 -9.89 10.75 -5.28
CA ALA A 31 -9.65 9.93 -6.47
C ALA A 31 -8.15 9.60 -6.65
N VAL A 32 -7.26 10.56 -6.42
CA VAL A 32 -5.80 10.33 -6.50
C VAL A 32 -5.35 9.34 -5.44
N VAL A 33 -5.84 9.45 -4.21
CA VAL A 33 -5.51 8.52 -3.12
C VAL A 33 -5.99 7.12 -3.47
N GLU A 34 -7.22 6.95 -3.98
CA GLU A 34 -7.74 5.63 -4.39
C GLU A 34 -6.87 4.99 -5.48
N VAL A 35 -6.49 5.76 -6.52
CA VAL A 35 -5.62 5.28 -7.60
C VAL A 35 -4.24 4.88 -7.07
N VAL A 36 -3.60 5.75 -6.29
CA VAL A 36 -2.25 5.48 -5.74
C VAL A 36 -2.28 4.27 -4.82
N SER A 37 -3.23 4.19 -3.90
CA SER A 37 -3.36 3.05 -2.98
C SER A 37 -3.62 1.74 -3.71
N ASN A 38 -4.42 1.74 -4.77
CA ASN A 38 -4.65 0.54 -5.58
C ASN A 38 -3.37 0.08 -6.30
N HIS A 39 -2.64 1.00 -6.94
CA HIS A 39 -1.37 0.67 -7.58
C HIS A 39 -0.29 0.22 -6.58
N THR A 40 -0.22 0.85 -5.41
CA THR A 40 0.69 0.44 -4.34
C THR A 40 0.35 -0.95 -3.83
N SER A 41 -0.93 -1.27 -3.62
CA SER A 41 -1.39 -2.62 -3.24
C SER A 41 -0.94 -3.66 -4.27
N ASP A 42 -1.21 -3.42 -5.56
CA ASP A 42 -0.86 -4.36 -6.62
C ASP A 42 0.68 -4.56 -6.70
N ALA A 43 1.46 -3.49 -6.52
CA ALA A 43 2.92 -3.57 -6.48
C ALA A 43 3.43 -4.39 -5.29
N LEU A 44 2.83 -4.22 -4.10
CA LEU A 44 3.18 -4.99 -2.91
C LEU A 44 2.88 -6.49 -3.09
N GLU A 45 1.75 -6.84 -3.72
CA GLU A 45 1.43 -8.25 -4.02
C GLU A 45 2.45 -8.89 -4.97
N LEU A 46 2.86 -8.15 -6.01
CA LEU A 46 3.89 -8.61 -6.95
C LEU A 46 5.25 -8.79 -6.25
N LEU A 47 5.65 -7.83 -5.41
CA LEU A 47 6.89 -7.92 -4.63
C LEU A 47 6.86 -9.10 -3.66
N ALA A 48 5.74 -9.34 -2.97
CA ALA A 48 5.58 -10.48 -2.06
C ALA A 48 5.76 -11.82 -2.80
N LYS A 49 5.18 -11.94 -4.00
CA LYS A 49 5.34 -13.12 -4.86
C LYS A 49 6.79 -13.30 -5.32
N GLN A 50 7.40 -12.23 -5.83
CA GLN A 50 8.79 -12.26 -6.29
C GLN A 50 9.74 -12.64 -5.15
N HIS A 51 9.56 -12.07 -3.96
CA HIS A 51 10.39 -12.36 -2.80
C HIS A 51 10.26 -13.81 -2.34
N SER A 52 9.04 -14.36 -2.35
CA SER A 52 8.80 -15.77 -2.00
C SER A 52 9.49 -16.73 -3.00
N GLN A 53 9.44 -16.40 -4.30
CA GLN A 53 10.14 -17.17 -5.34
C GLN A 53 11.66 -17.07 -5.20
N MET A 54 12.19 -15.88 -4.92
CA MET A 54 13.62 -15.67 -4.72
C MET A 54 14.12 -16.45 -3.50
N ARG A 55 13.37 -16.44 -2.39
CA ARG A 55 13.67 -17.27 -1.22
C ARG A 55 13.77 -18.75 -1.58
N ALA A 56 12.76 -19.29 -2.27
CA ALA A 56 12.75 -20.70 -2.65
C ALA A 56 13.95 -21.07 -3.54
N PHE A 57 14.31 -20.18 -4.48
CA PHE A 57 15.49 -20.37 -5.32
C PHE A 57 16.79 -20.35 -4.52
N VAL A 58 16.94 -19.41 -3.58
CA VAL A 58 18.12 -19.36 -2.68
C VAL A 58 18.24 -20.65 -1.85
N TYR A 59 17.14 -21.15 -1.28
CA TYR A 59 17.17 -22.41 -0.53
C TYR A 59 17.54 -23.61 -1.40
N GLN A 60 17.03 -23.68 -2.63
CA GLN A 60 17.40 -24.74 -3.57
C GLN A 60 18.89 -24.70 -3.92
N ASN A 61 19.44 -23.51 -4.17
CA ASN A 61 20.87 -23.35 -4.43
C ASN A 61 21.71 -23.71 -3.21
N GLN A 62 21.28 -23.29 -2.02
CA GLN A 62 21.96 -23.63 -0.77
C GLN A 62 22.06 -25.15 -0.58
N LEU A 63 20.94 -25.87 -0.76
CA LEU A 63 20.92 -27.34 -0.68
C LEU A 63 21.84 -28.00 -1.71
N ALA A 64 21.85 -27.50 -2.95
CA ALA A 64 22.71 -28.02 -4.00
C ALA A 64 24.20 -27.79 -3.68
N LEU A 65 24.55 -26.60 -3.16
CA LEU A 65 25.90 -26.28 -2.75
C LEU A 65 26.34 -27.10 -1.52
N ASP A 66 25.46 -27.28 -0.54
CA ASP A 66 25.75 -28.12 0.63
C ASP A 66 25.98 -29.58 0.23
N TYR A 67 25.24 -30.09 -0.76
CA TYR A 67 25.48 -31.41 -1.33
C TYR A 67 26.85 -31.50 -2.02
N LEU A 68 27.21 -30.51 -2.85
CA LEU A 68 28.51 -30.47 -3.53
C LEU A 68 29.69 -30.31 -2.56
N LEU A 69 29.47 -29.64 -1.43
CA LEU A 69 30.48 -29.35 -0.41
C LEU A 69 30.38 -30.28 0.80
N ALA A 70 29.70 -31.43 0.68
CA ALA A 70 29.41 -32.30 1.81
C ALA A 70 30.69 -32.76 2.56
N GLU A 71 31.79 -33.04 1.84
CA GLU A 71 33.08 -33.41 2.45
C GLU A 71 33.74 -32.23 3.19
N GLU A 72 33.41 -31.01 2.82
CA GLU A 72 33.95 -29.77 3.39
C GLU A 72 33.06 -29.21 4.51
N GLY A 73 32.02 -29.96 4.91
CA GLY A 73 31.05 -29.54 5.93
C GLY A 73 29.97 -28.60 5.40
N GLY A 74 29.67 -28.65 4.10
CA GLY A 74 28.71 -27.78 3.43
C GLY A 74 29.27 -26.37 3.18
N VAL A 75 28.40 -25.46 2.76
CA VAL A 75 28.75 -24.04 2.54
C VAL A 75 29.37 -23.44 3.81
N CYS A 76 28.77 -23.67 4.97
CA CYS A 76 29.26 -23.09 6.22
C CYS A 76 30.62 -23.63 6.66
N GLY A 77 30.84 -24.95 6.53
CA GLY A 77 32.14 -25.56 6.83
C GLY A 77 33.23 -25.08 5.89
N ARG A 78 32.91 -24.89 4.60
CA ARG A 78 33.85 -24.42 3.60
C ARG A 78 34.24 -22.95 3.79
N PHE A 79 33.27 -22.06 4.03
CA PHE A 79 33.55 -20.62 4.11
C PHE A 79 34.03 -20.15 5.49
N ASN A 80 34.01 -21.01 6.52
CA ASN A 80 34.34 -20.64 7.91
C ASN A 80 33.57 -19.39 8.39
N GLU A 81 32.36 -19.19 7.87
CA GLU A 81 31.50 -18.07 8.25
C GLU A 81 30.87 -18.34 9.62
N SER A 82 30.93 -17.35 10.51
CA SER A 82 30.27 -17.41 11.82
C SER A 82 28.75 -17.31 11.70
N GLU A 83 28.25 -16.69 10.63
CA GLU A 83 26.83 -16.58 10.32
C GLU A 83 26.43 -17.66 9.31
N CYS A 84 26.20 -18.87 9.84
CA CYS A 84 25.66 -20.00 9.08
C CYS A 84 24.13 -20.10 9.25
N CYS A 85 23.45 -20.74 8.30
CA CYS A 85 22.01 -21.04 8.38
C CYS A 85 21.11 -19.80 8.47
N ILE A 86 21.40 -18.77 7.66
CA ILE A 86 20.55 -17.58 7.58
C ILE A 86 19.18 -17.98 7.04
N GLU A 87 18.15 -17.84 7.86
CA GLU A 87 16.76 -18.04 7.47
C GLU A 87 16.22 -16.75 6.88
N ILE A 88 15.61 -16.85 5.70
CA ILE A 88 14.86 -15.74 5.11
C ILE A 88 13.41 -15.89 5.57
N ASP A 89 12.96 -15.03 6.48
CA ASP A 89 11.61 -15.06 7.04
C ASP A 89 10.52 -14.95 5.97
N ASP A 90 9.45 -15.76 6.08
CA ASP A 90 8.31 -15.72 5.17
C ASP A 90 7.21 -14.72 5.51
N TYR A 91 7.41 -13.48 5.08
CA TYR A 91 6.40 -12.44 5.17
C TYR A 91 5.49 -12.31 3.93
N GLY A 92 5.55 -13.24 2.97
CA GLY A 92 4.82 -13.13 1.71
C GLY A 92 3.30 -12.98 1.91
N GLU A 93 2.69 -13.81 2.75
CA GLU A 93 1.25 -13.72 3.05
C GLU A 93 0.90 -12.49 3.90
N THR A 94 1.80 -12.08 4.80
CA THR A 94 1.58 -10.86 5.61
C THR A 94 1.54 -9.62 4.73
N ILE A 95 2.47 -9.50 3.77
CA ILE A 95 2.50 -8.38 2.83
C ILE A 95 1.26 -8.36 1.94
N LYS A 96 0.80 -9.53 1.46
CA LYS A 96 -0.45 -9.62 0.69
C LYS A 96 -1.66 -9.19 1.52
N GLY A 97 -1.74 -9.60 2.79
CA GLY A 97 -2.80 -9.17 3.71
C GLY A 97 -2.83 -7.65 3.88
N LEU A 98 -1.67 -7.03 4.12
CA LEU A 98 -1.54 -5.57 4.21
C LEU A 98 -1.93 -4.86 2.91
N ALA A 99 -1.54 -5.40 1.75
CA ALA A 99 -1.93 -4.87 0.44
C ALA A 99 -3.46 -4.87 0.27
N GLN A 100 -4.10 -6.00 0.59
CA GLN A 100 -5.56 -6.12 0.55
C GLN A 100 -6.26 -5.12 1.48
N GLU A 101 -5.71 -4.88 2.68
CA GLU A 101 -6.22 -3.86 3.60
C GLU A 101 -6.11 -2.45 3.03
N ILE A 102 -4.98 -2.09 2.43
CA ILE A 102 -4.77 -0.80 1.75
C ILE A 102 -5.84 -0.59 0.67
N LYS A 103 -6.04 -1.61 -0.18
CA LYS A 103 -7.02 -1.58 -1.26
C LYS A 103 -8.45 -1.41 -0.74
N LYS A 104 -8.78 -2.12 0.34
CA LYS A 104 -10.09 -2.05 0.99
C LYS A 104 -10.37 -0.68 1.60
N VAL A 105 -9.40 -0.08 2.29
CA VAL A 105 -9.56 1.23 2.95
C VAL A 105 -9.63 2.37 1.93
N ALA A 106 -8.85 2.28 0.86
CA ALA A 106 -8.79 3.31 -0.16
C ALA A 106 -9.99 3.29 -1.12
N HIS A 107 -10.72 2.17 -1.21
CA HIS A 107 -11.85 2.07 -2.11
C HIS A 107 -12.98 3.03 -1.71
N VAL A 108 -13.43 3.84 -2.67
CA VAL A 108 -14.54 4.77 -2.48
C VAL A 108 -15.71 4.30 -3.34
N PRO A 109 -16.86 3.91 -2.74
CA PRO A 109 -18.03 3.59 -3.53
C PRO A 109 -18.54 4.84 -4.27
N VAL A 110 -19.16 4.63 -5.44
CA VAL A 110 -19.75 5.72 -6.23
C VAL A 110 -20.66 6.58 -5.36
N GLN A 111 -20.29 7.84 -5.19
CA GLN A 111 -21.07 8.79 -4.40
C GLN A 111 -22.32 9.21 -5.20
N LYS A 112 -23.51 8.90 -4.67
CA LYS A 112 -24.78 9.38 -5.20
C LYS A 112 -25.23 10.60 -4.42
N TRP A 113 -25.42 11.72 -5.11
CA TRP A 113 -25.98 12.94 -4.52
C TRP A 113 -27.47 13.02 -4.82
N ASN A 114 -28.30 12.80 -3.79
CA ASN A 114 -29.73 13.12 -3.89
C ASN A 114 -29.89 14.62 -3.64
N SER A 115 -30.53 15.33 -4.58
CA SER A 115 -30.75 16.77 -4.44
C SER A 115 -31.77 17.06 -3.35
N ILE A 116 -31.52 18.08 -2.52
CA ILE A 116 -32.46 18.56 -1.48
C ILE A 116 -33.81 19.01 -2.11
N LEU A 117 -33.82 19.31 -3.41
CA LEU A 117 -35.01 19.71 -4.15
C LEU A 117 -36.02 18.57 -4.37
N GLN A 118 -35.67 17.30 -4.13
CA GLN A 118 -36.62 16.19 -4.24
C GLN A 118 -37.75 16.23 -3.20
N GLY A 119 -37.64 17.07 -2.15
CA GLY A 119 -38.66 17.24 -1.10
C GLY A 119 -39.53 18.50 -1.21
N ARG A 120 -39.22 19.45 -2.11
CA ARG A 120 -40.08 20.64 -2.33
C ARG A 120 -40.89 20.46 -3.60
N LYS A 121 -42.03 19.76 -3.50
CA LYS A 121 -43.16 20.03 -4.41
C LYS A 121 -43.56 21.48 -4.16
N ILE A 122 -43.25 22.35 -5.11
CA ILE A 122 -43.84 23.69 -5.19
C ILE A 122 -45.34 23.44 -5.45
N LEU A 123 -46.15 23.64 -4.41
CA LEU A 123 -47.58 23.93 -4.55
C LEU A 123 -47.74 25.41 -4.87
#